data_AF-A0A4R5QMH7-F1
#
_entry.id   AF-A0A4R5QMH7-F1
#
_cell.length_a   1.000
_cell.length_b   1.000
_cell.length_c   1.000
_cell.angle_alpha   90.00
_cell.angle_beta   90.00
_cell.angle_gamma   90.00
#
_symmetry.space_group_name_H-M   'P 1'
#
loop_
_entity.id
_entity.type
_entity.pdbx_description
1 polymer ?
#
loop_
_entity_poly.entity_id
_entity_poly.type
_entity_poly.pdbx_seq_one_letter_code
_entity_poly.pdbx_strand_id
1 'polypeptide(L)'
;MPAPANVPEPSPELLHEARTLRINVKMLAATLAQARLAGLTETATLPGVPRRFGLGSRICCQADIEQDWLRHWCRALGTSPRYHRKLWEDCFVPQALWEAGMLEPGRRGLGFAVGTEDLPAFFVGRGIEVLATDLDASDDRADAWRDSGQHANRAQNLYRPRLAKAAECDRLLGFRAVDMTAIPEDLLQGRFDFVWSICALEHLGSLEAGEDFIRSAMRCLRPGGTAVHTTEYNMDQDRPTLATGPTVLYQRRHLDRLARALAADGHAMRPLQDPPGGQHLFDQLVDVPPYPHEGGPQDAPHLRLTLGGYTTTSVGLIIQAGAA
;
A
#
# COMPACT_ATOMS: atom_id res chain seq x y z
N MET A 1 -32.22 -27.10 12.64
CA MET A 1 -30.87 -26.57 12.92
C MET A 1 -30.64 -26.66 14.42
N PRO A 2 -29.57 -27.33 14.89
CA PRO A 2 -29.23 -27.27 16.31
C PRO A 2 -28.92 -25.81 16.68
N ALA A 3 -29.47 -25.35 17.81
CA ALA A 3 -29.11 -24.05 18.37
C ALA A 3 -27.59 -24.00 18.58
N PRO A 4 -26.91 -22.87 18.34
CA PRO A 4 -25.49 -22.77 18.62
C PRO A 4 -25.27 -23.13 20.08
N ALA A 5 -24.40 -24.10 20.33
CA ALA A 5 -24.00 -24.46 21.68
C ALA A 5 -23.54 -23.17 22.37
N ASN A 6 -24.08 -22.93 23.56
CA ASN A 6 -23.75 -21.74 24.36
C ASN A 6 -22.28 -21.87 24.77
N VAL A 7 -21.36 -21.34 23.94
CA VAL A 7 -19.93 -21.32 24.27
C VAL A 7 -19.78 -20.35 25.44
N PRO A 8 -19.38 -20.82 26.63
CA PRO A 8 -19.23 -19.93 27.77
C PRO A 8 -18.19 -18.86 27.44
N GLU A 9 -18.48 -17.61 27.82
CA GLU A 9 -17.52 -16.51 27.75
C GLU A 9 -16.21 -16.92 28.46
N PRO A 10 -15.04 -16.67 27.86
CA PRO A 10 -13.76 -17.02 28.46
C PRO A 10 -13.58 -16.29 29.79
N SER A 11 -12.99 -16.98 30.78
CA SER A 11 -12.75 -16.37 32.09
C SER A 11 -11.76 -15.19 32.00
N PRO A 12 -11.82 -14.22 32.93
CA PRO A 12 -10.87 -13.12 32.98
C PRO A 12 -9.40 -13.58 33.02
N GLU A 13 -9.12 -14.69 33.70
CA GLU A 13 -7.79 -15.30 33.76
C GLU A 13 -7.35 -15.79 32.38
N LEU A 14 -8.21 -16.51 31.66
CA LEU A 14 -7.92 -16.98 30.29
C LEU A 14 -7.70 -15.82 29.33
N LEU A 15 -8.47 -14.74 29.45
CA LEU A 15 -8.29 -13.53 28.64
C LEU A 15 -6.94 -12.85 28.94
N HIS A 16 -6.55 -12.79 30.21
CA HIS A 16 -5.26 -12.27 30.62
C HIS A 16 -4.10 -13.14 30.10
N GLU A 17 -4.16 -14.45 30.26
CA GLU A 17 -3.16 -15.40 29.75
C GLU A 17 -3.03 -15.32 28.22
N ALA A 18 -4.15 -15.27 27.50
CA ALA A 18 -4.16 -15.12 26.05
C ALA A 18 -3.55 -13.77 25.62
N ARG A 19 -3.77 -12.69 26.37
CA ARG A 19 -3.10 -11.39 26.12
C ARG A 19 -1.59 -11.50 26.35
N THR A 20 -1.17 -12.09 27.46
CA THR A 20 0.25 -12.27 27.79
C THR A 20 0.96 -13.13 26.74
N LEU A 21 0.34 -14.22 26.29
CA LEU A 21 0.89 -15.07 25.23
C LEU A 21 1.07 -14.29 23.92
N ARG A 22 0.07 -13.48 23.50
CA ARG A 22 0.16 -12.63 22.31
C ARG A 22 1.34 -11.66 22.39
N ILE A 23 1.54 -11.02 23.55
CA ILE A 23 2.68 -10.11 23.76
C ILE A 23 4.01 -10.87 23.70
N ASN A 24 4.12 -12.03 24.35
CA ASN A 24 5.34 -12.86 24.31
C ASN A 24 5.71 -13.27 22.88
N VAL A 25 4.72 -13.70 22.08
CA VAL A 25 4.93 -14.06 20.66
C VAL A 25 5.42 -12.85 19.87
N LYS A 26 4.79 -11.68 20.04
CA LYS A 26 5.21 -10.44 19.36
C LYS A 26 6.64 -10.04 19.72
N MET A 27 7.02 -10.11 21.00
CA MET A 27 8.38 -9.80 21.44
C MET A 27 9.40 -10.76 20.83
N LEU A 28 9.13 -12.07 20.87
CA LEU A 28 9.99 -13.08 20.26
C LEU A 28 10.15 -12.83 18.75
N ALA A 29 9.03 -12.58 18.06
CA ALA A 29 9.03 -12.29 16.64
C ALA A 29 9.81 -11.01 16.30
N ALA A 30 9.69 -9.96 17.10
CA ALA A 30 10.44 -8.72 16.94
C ALA A 30 11.96 -8.97 17.09
N THR A 31 12.38 -9.73 18.10
CA THR A 31 13.79 -10.10 18.27
C THR A 31 14.32 -10.90 17.09
N LEU A 32 13.57 -11.88 16.59
CA LEU A 32 13.95 -12.67 15.41
C LEU A 32 14.06 -11.80 14.15
N ALA A 33 13.12 -10.86 13.97
CA ALA A 33 13.12 -9.92 12.86
C ALA A 33 14.34 -9.00 12.89
N GLN A 34 14.65 -8.42 14.05
CA GLN A 34 15.82 -7.56 14.23
C GLN A 34 17.12 -8.32 13.94
N ALA A 35 17.27 -9.53 14.48
CA ALA A 35 18.44 -10.37 14.22
C ALA A 35 18.61 -10.70 12.73
N ARG A 36 17.50 -11.01 12.05
CA ARG A 36 17.51 -11.31 10.61
C ARG A 36 17.91 -10.11 9.76
N LEU A 37 17.34 -8.93 10.04
CA LEU A 37 17.67 -7.69 9.32
C LEU A 37 19.09 -7.21 9.57
N ALA A 38 19.60 -7.39 10.80
CA ALA A 38 21.00 -7.11 11.12
C ALA A 38 21.95 -7.97 10.27
N GLY A 39 21.71 -9.28 10.20
CA GLY A 39 22.50 -10.20 9.36
C GLY A 39 22.49 -9.87 7.87
N LEU A 40 21.36 -9.36 7.34
CA LEU A 40 21.27 -8.90 5.94
C LEU A 40 22.04 -7.59 5.68
N THR A 41 22.22 -6.77 6.71
CA THR A 41 22.92 -5.48 6.60
C THR A 41 24.42 -5.67 6.66
N GLU A 42 24.91 -6.55 7.53
CA GLU A 42 26.34 -6.87 7.66
C GLU A 42 26.94 -7.50 6.40
N THR A 43 26.12 -8.23 5.63
CA THR A 43 26.59 -9.07 4.52
C THR A 43 26.45 -8.42 3.13
N ALA A 44 25.72 -7.32 2.99
CA ALA A 44 25.33 -6.80 1.68
C ALA A 44 25.69 -5.32 1.47
N THR A 45 26.48 -5.05 0.43
CA THR A 45 26.64 -3.69 -0.10
C THR A 45 25.46 -3.34 -0.99
N LEU A 46 24.67 -2.33 -0.60
CA LEU A 46 23.55 -1.89 -1.43
C LEU A 46 24.04 -1.17 -2.70
N PRO A 47 23.51 -1.51 -3.88
CA PRO A 47 23.86 -0.81 -5.11
C PRO A 47 23.45 0.66 -5.05
N GLY A 48 24.28 1.53 -5.64
CA GLY A 48 24.02 2.98 -5.68
C GLY A 48 22.81 3.40 -6.54
N VAL A 49 22.31 2.49 -7.39
CA VAL A 49 21.14 2.68 -8.25
C VAL A 49 20.13 1.55 -8.02
N PRO A 50 18.82 1.77 -8.29
CA PRO A 50 17.84 0.70 -8.20
C PRO A 50 18.21 -0.46 -9.14
N ARG A 51 17.90 -1.69 -8.74
CA ARG A 51 18.08 -2.89 -9.56
C ARG A 51 16.75 -3.32 -10.15
N ARG A 52 16.78 -3.75 -11.41
CA ARG A 52 15.61 -4.35 -12.05
C ARG A 52 15.36 -5.72 -11.43
N PHE A 53 14.16 -5.89 -10.88
CA PHE A 53 13.66 -7.15 -10.33
C PHE A 53 12.73 -7.86 -11.32
N GLY A 54 12.02 -7.11 -12.16
CA GLY A 54 10.91 -7.64 -12.95
C GLY A 54 9.63 -7.71 -12.11
N LEU A 55 9.34 -6.62 -11.40
CA LEU A 55 8.26 -6.54 -10.42
C LEU A 55 6.89 -6.69 -11.10
N GLY A 56 6.20 -7.79 -10.85
CA GLY A 56 4.78 -7.94 -11.20
C GLY A 56 3.86 -7.47 -10.08
N SER A 57 2.55 -7.44 -10.37
CA SER A 57 1.55 -7.36 -9.30
C SER A 57 1.75 -8.55 -8.35
N ARG A 58 1.72 -8.34 -7.04
CA ARG A 58 1.96 -9.42 -6.05
C ARG A 58 1.49 -9.01 -4.66
N ILE A 59 1.35 -9.99 -3.78
CA ILE A 59 1.19 -9.73 -2.35
C ILE A 59 2.53 -9.40 -1.70
N CYS A 60 2.51 -8.58 -0.65
CA CYS A 60 3.66 -8.35 0.21
C CYS A 60 4.23 -9.70 0.69
N CYS A 61 5.54 -9.84 0.83
CA CYS A 61 6.13 -11.05 1.38
C CYS A 61 7.48 -10.78 2.04
N GLN A 62 7.93 -11.72 2.87
CA GLN A 62 9.23 -11.63 3.53
C GLN A 62 10.36 -11.49 2.50
N ALA A 63 10.31 -12.30 1.44
CA ALA A 63 11.36 -12.34 0.43
C ALA A 63 11.62 -10.97 -0.20
N ASP A 64 10.56 -10.18 -0.47
CA ASP A 64 10.67 -8.82 -1.00
C ASP A 64 11.38 -7.86 -0.04
N ILE A 65 11.10 -7.94 1.27
CA ILE A 65 11.76 -7.10 2.29
C ILE A 65 13.27 -7.32 2.30
N GLU A 66 13.70 -8.55 2.02
CA GLU A 66 15.10 -8.96 2.06
C GLU A 66 15.85 -8.65 0.75
N GLN A 67 15.17 -8.20 -0.31
CA GLN A 67 15.79 -7.88 -1.59
C GLN A 67 16.50 -6.52 -1.61
N ASP A 68 17.54 -6.41 -2.44
CA ASP A 68 18.27 -5.17 -2.71
C ASP A 68 17.35 -4.03 -3.17
N TRP A 69 16.34 -4.35 -3.99
CA TRP A 69 15.45 -3.34 -4.58
C TRP A 69 14.64 -2.61 -3.51
N LEU A 70 14.10 -3.33 -2.53
CA LEU A 70 13.29 -2.72 -1.47
C LEU A 70 14.18 -1.93 -0.52
N ARG A 71 15.34 -2.49 -0.17
CA ARG A 71 16.34 -1.81 0.68
C ARG A 71 16.86 -0.52 0.04
N HIS A 72 16.99 -0.49 -1.29
CA HIS A 72 17.31 0.73 -2.03
C HIS A 72 16.25 1.82 -1.79
N TRP A 73 14.96 1.50 -1.97
CA TRP A 73 13.90 2.49 -1.77
C TRP A 73 13.70 2.88 -0.32
N CYS A 74 13.90 1.97 0.63
CA CYS A 74 13.96 2.31 2.05
C CYS A 74 14.98 3.42 2.29
N ARG A 75 16.22 3.25 1.81
CA ARG A 75 17.27 4.27 1.92
C ARG A 75 16.87 5.56 1.21
N ALA A 76 16.30 5.48 0.01
CA ALA A 76 15.90 6.64 -0.77
C ALA A 76 14.76 7.45 -0.13
N LEU A 77 13.89 6.80 0.64
CA LEU A 77 12.81 7.41 1.44
C LEU A 77 13.26 7.81 2.85
N GLY A 78 14.51 7.51 3.23
CA GLY A 78 15.02 7.80 4.57
C GLY A 78 14.36 6.94 5.66
N THR A 79 14.03 5.70 5.35
CA THR A 79 13.53 4.67 6.28
C THR A 79 14.45 3.46 6.32
N SER A 80 14.27 2.61 7.33
CA SER A 80 15.02 1.36 7.48
C SER A 80 14.11 0.17 7.15
N PRO A 81 14.61 -0.88 6.48
CA PRO A 81 13.83 -2.08 6.22
C PRO A 81 13.23 -2.66 7.50
N ARG A 82 11.96 -3.01 7.44
CA ARG A 82 11.22 -3.72 8.50
C ARG A 82 10.27 -4.70 7.85
N TYR A 83 9.95 -5.80 8.53
CA TYR A 83 8.93 -6.74 8.08
C TYR A 83 7.52 -6.16 8.30
N HIS A 84 7.17 -5.14 7.53
CA HIS A 84 5.92 -4.39 7.68
C HIS A 84 5.31 -4.10 6.32
N ARG A 85 4.04 -4.48 6.14
CA ARG A 85 3.36 -4.38 4.84
C ARG A 85 3.26 -2.95 4.30
N LYS A 86 3.04 -1.94 5.17
CA LYS A 86 3.01 -0.53 4.75
C LYS A 86 4.36 -0.01 4.22
N LEU A 87 5.47 -0.44 4.84
CA LEU A 87 6.80 -0.12 4.34
C LEU A 87 7.06 -0.78 2.97
N TRP A 88 6.54 -1.99 2.78
CA TRP A 88 6.57 -2.65 1.48
C TRP A 88 5.76 -1.87 0.43
N GLU A 89 4.58 -1.34 0.76
CA GLU A 89 3.78 -0.52 -0.16
C GLU A 89 4.55 0.74 -0.61
N ASP A 90 5.13 1.47 0.35
CA ASP A 90 5.94 2.68 0.10
C ASP A 90 7.13 2.41 -0.84
N CYS A 91 7.69 1.19 -0.81
CA CYS A 91 8.81 0.79 -1.66
C CYS A 91 8.34 0.16 -2.99
N PHE A 92 7.19 -0.51 -3.01
CA PHE A 92 6.62 -1.18 -4.17
C PHE A 92 6.29 -0.16 -5.26
N VAL A 93 5.65 0.96 -4.89
CA VAL A 93 5.28 2.04 -5.82
C VAL A 93 6.49 2.59 -6.59
N PRO A 94 7.55 3.12 -5.94
CA PRO A 94 8.70 3.64 -6.66
C PRO A 94 9.46 2.56 -7.44
N GLN A 95 9.54 1.31 -6.97
CA GLN A 95 10.14 0.23 -7.76
C GLN A 95 9.36 -0.02 -9.05
N ALA A 96 8.03 -0.14 -8.97
CA ALA A 96 7.18 -0.40 -10.13
C ALA A 96 7.25 0.75 -11.15
N LEU A 97 7.19 1.99 -10.68
CA LEU A 97 7.29 3.19 -11.52
C LEU A 97 8.69 3.34 -12.14
N TRP A 98 9.74 3.04 -11.39
CA TRP A 98 11.11 3.08 -11.92
C TRP A 98 11.32 2.03 -13.01
N GLU A 99 10.87 0.79 -12.80
CA GLU A 99 10.96 -0.26 -13.81
C GLU A 99 10.15 0.03 -15.08
N ALA A 100 9.13 0.88 -14.97
CA ALA A 100 8.31 1.37 -16.07
C ALA A 100 8.89 2.64 -16.75
N GLY A 101 9.98 3.22 -16.25
CA GLY A 101 10.57 4.46 -16.80
C GLY A 101 9.76 5.73 -16.49
N MET A 102 9.02 5.72 -15.38
CA MET A 102 8.14 6.82 -14.96
C MET A 102 8.78 7.78 -13.95
N LEU A 103 9.96 7.44 -13.40
CA LEU A 103 10.66 8.28 -12.42
C LEU A 103 11.73 9.21 -13.01
N GLU A 104 11.51 9.68 -14.25
CA GLU A 104 12.40 10.62 -14.93
C GLU A 104 11.97 12.08 -14.69
N PRO A 105 12.90 13.05 -14.66
CA PRO A 105 12.55 14.47 -14.59
C PRO A 105 11.61 14.91 -15.72
N GLY A 106 10.66 15.77 -15.41
CA GLY A 106 9.65 16.27 -16.36
C GLY A 106 8.45 15.32 -16.56
N ARG A 107 8.42 14.17 -15.88
CA ARG A 107 7.24 13.32 -15.82
C ARG A 107 6.13 13.97 -14.98
N ARG A 108 4.89 13.51 -15.18
CA ARG A 108 3.69 14.00 -14.48
C ARG A 108 3.00 12.87 -13.73
N GLY A 109 2.91 12.99 -12.41
CA GLY A 109 2.27 12.02 -11.51
C GLY A 109 0.98 12.56 -10.87
N LEU A 110 -0.01 11.70 -10.71
CA LEU A 110 -1.25 11.99 -9.95
C LEU A 110 -1.41 10.98 -8.80
N GLY A 111 -1.41 11.49 -7.57
CA GLY A 111 -1.62 10.68 -6.37
C GLY A 111 -3.06 10.81 -5.86
N PHE A 112 -3.69 9.69 -5.53
CA PHE A 112 -5.03 9.64 -4.93
C PHE A 112 -4.98 9.23 -3.47
N ALA A 113 -5.71 9.95 -2.62
CA ALA A 113 -5.74 9.76 -1.17
C ALA A 113 -4.32 9.64 -0.57
N VAL A 114 -3.46 10.61 -0.91
CA VAL A 114 -2.03 10.54 -0.54
C VAL A 114 -1.80 10.70 0.96
N GLY A 115 -2.78 11.20 1.70
CA GLY A 115 -2.65 11.43 3.13
C GLY A 115 -1.43 12.27 3.45
N THR A 116 -0.62 11.82 4.41
CA THR A 116 0.65 12.47 4.78
C THR A 116 1.88 11.66 4.38
N GLU A 117 1.78 10.84 3.34
CA GLU A 117 2.89 10.00 2.87
C GLU A 117 4.06 10.82 2.29
N ASP A 118 5.21 10.17 2.13
CA ASP A 118 6.45 10.79 1.65
C ASP A 118 6.59 10.82 0.12
N LEU A 119 5.81 10.00 -0.59
CA LEU A 119 5.92 9.82 -2.04
C LEU A 119 5.73 11.11 -2.87
N PRO A 120 4.77 12.02 -2.57
CA PRO A 120 4.66 13.28 -3.30
C PRO A 120 5.96 14.08 -3.30
N ALA A 121 6.57 14.29 -2.13
CA ALA A 121 7.84 15.00 -2.03
C ALA A 121 9.00 14.21 -2.67
N PHE A 122 9.01 12.89 -2.50
CA PHE A 122 10.01 12.02 -3.11
C PHE A 122 10.05 12.11 -4.64
N PHE A 123 8.89 12.16 -5.29
CA PHE A 123 8.78 12.34 -6.74
C PHE A 123 9.16 13.75 -7.16
N VAL A 124 8.73 14.77 -6.42
CA VAL A 124 9.13 16.18 -6.66
C VAL A 124 10.65 16.35 -6.61
N GLY A 125 11.33 15.73 -5.64
CA GLY A 125 12.79 15.75 -5.53
C GLY A 125 13.52 15.10 -6.71
N ARG A 126 12.79 14.38 -7.58
CA ARG A 126 13.28 13.81 -8.85
C ARG A 126 12.91 14.67 -10.07
N GLY A 127 12.36 15.86 -9.85
CA GLY A 127 11.95 16.76 -10.92
C GLY A 127 10.64 16.38 -11.60
N ILE A 128 9.81 15.56 -10.94
CA ILE A 128 8.49 15.13 -11.43
C ILE A 128 7.44 16.16 -10.99
N GLU A 129 6.57 16.57 -11.89
CA GLU A 129 5.37 17.35 -11.57
C GLU A 129 4.35 16.44 -10.90
N VAL A 130 3.93 16.78 -9.69
CA VAL A 130 3.02 15.97 -8.88
C VAL A 130 1.75 16.77 -8.59
N LEU A 131 0.60 16.18 -8.94
CA LEU A 131 -0.67 16.58 -8.35
C LEU A 131 -1.05 15.55 -7.26
N ALA A 132 -0.96 15.97 -6.01
CA ALA A 132 -1.44 15.18 -4.88
C ALA A 132 -2.92 15.47 -4.62
N THR A 133 -3.69 14.43 -4.32
CA THR A 133 -5.12 14.58 -4.02
C THR A 133 -5.52 13.80 -2.79
N ASP A 134 -6.54 14.31 -2.11
CA ASP A 134 -7.16 13.70 -0.94
C ASP A 134 -8.63 14.14 -0.89
N LEU A 135 -9.44 13.52 -0.05
CA LEU A 135 -10.83 13.93 0.14
C LEU A 135 -10.88 15.37 0.70
N ASP A 136 -11.96 16.10 0.45
CA ASP A 136 -12.10 17.44 1.05
C ASP A 136 -12.13 17.35 2.58
N ALA A 137 -11.42 18.25 3.27
CA ALA A 137 -11.33 18.24 4.73
C ALA A 137 -12.67 18.53 5.42
N SER A 138 -13.63 19.12 4.70
CA SER A 138 -15.00 19.39 5.16
C SER A 138 -15.96 18.22 4.94
N ASP A 139 -15.51 17.14 4.28
CA ASP A 139 -16.30 15.92 4.14
C ASP A 139 -16.20 15.09 5.43
N ASP A 140 -17.33 14.71 6.02
CA ASP A 140 -17.38 13.91 7.25
C ASP A 140 -16.66 12.56 7.10
N ARG A 141 -16.59 12.02 5.87
CA ARG A 141 -15.82 10.81 5.59
C ARG A 141 -14.32 11.01 5.76
N ALA A 142 -13.80 12.23 5.91
CA ALA A 142 -12.39 12.49 6.20
C ALA A 142 -12.07 12.50 7.70
N ASP A 143 -13.08 12.46 8.58
CA ASP A 143 -12.93 12.68 10.02
C ASP A 143 -11.89 11.76 10.68
N ALA A 144 -11.99 10.44 10.44
CA ALA A 144 -11.08 9.48 11.06
C ALA A 144 -9.60 9.69 10.66
N TRP A 145 -9.36 10.12 9.42
CA TRP A 145 -8.02 10.38 8.88
C TRP A 145 -7.49 11.75 9.32
N ARG A 146 -8.37 12.73 9.49
CA ARG A 146 -8.02 14.03 10.04
C ARG A 146 -7.63 13.91 11.51
N ASP A 147 -8.41 13.18 12.29
CA ASP A 147 -8.19 12.98 13.72
C ASP A 147 -6.92 12.15 14.00
N SER A 148 -6.55 11.24 13.08
CA SER A 148 -5.29 10.48 13.16
C SER A 148 -4.07 11.21 12.56
N GLY A 149 -4.25 12.39 11.95
CA GLY A 149 -3.18 13.13 11.28
C GLY A 149 -2.70 12.49 9.97
N GLN A 150 -3.52 11.63 9.37
CA GLN A 150 -3.24 10.91 8.12
C GLN A 150 -3.89 11.56 6.89
N HIS A 151 -4.56 12.70 7.04
CA HIS A 151 -5.19 13.46 5.95
C HIS A 151 -4.31 14.65 5.49
N ALA A 152 -4.17 14.85 4.18
CA ALA A 152 -3.64 16.10 3.63
C ALA A 152 -4.76 17.02 3.14
N ASN A 153 -4.62 18.31 3.43
CA ASN A 153 -5.54 19.34 2.96
C ASN A 153 -4.85 20.48 2.17
N ARG A 154 -3.53 20.40 1.99
CA ARG A 154 -2.71 21.36 1.23
C ARG A 154 -1.31 20.84 0.96
N ALA A 155 -0.65 21.38 -0.07
CA ALA A 155 0.68 20.97 -0.49
C ALA A 155 1.75 21.11 0.61
N GLN A 156 1.61 22.08 1.53
CA GLN A 156 2.56 22.27 2.63
C GLN A 156 2.61 21.06 3.58
N ASN A 157 1.52 20.30 3.74
CA ASN A 157 1.49 19.09 4.57
C ASN A 157 2.37 17.98 3.98
N LEU A 158 2.66 18.05 2.69
CA LEU A 158 3.41 17.06 1.91
C LEU A 158 4.88 17.44 1.72
N TYR A 159 5.31 18.64 2.14
CA TYR A 159 6.71 19.03 2.06
C TYR A 159 7.57 18.17 2.99
N ARG A 160 8.66 17.62 2.44
CA ARG A 160 9.66 16.84 3.18
C ARG A 160 11.05 17.38 2.82
N PRO A 161 11.69 18.21 3.66
CA PRO A 161 12.99 18.82 3.34
C PRO A 161 14.11 17.79 3.13
N ARG A 162 13.93 16.56 3.65
CA ARG A 162 14.84 15.44 3.43
C ARG A 162 14.74 14.81 2.03
N LEU A 163 13.66 15.08 1.29
CA LEU A 163 13.36 14.46 -0.01
C LEU A 163 13.35 15.44 -1.18
N ALA A 164 12.96 16.70 -0.94
CA ALA A 164 12.90 17.74 -1.97
C ALA A 164 13.27 19.10 -1.40
N LYS A 165 13.82 19.98 -2.25
CA LYS A 165 14.07 21.37 -1.88
C LYS A 165 12.76 22.16 -1.92
N ALA A 166 12.62 23.16 -1.05
CA ALA A 166 11.43 24.03 -1.02
C ALA A 166 11.07 24.61 -2.40
N ALA A 167 12.06 25.13 -3.13
CA ALA A 167 11.86 25.70 -4.48
C ALA A 167 11.39 24.67 -5.52
N GLU A 168 11.71 23.39 -5.35
CA GLU A 168 11.19 22.32 -6.21
C GLU A 168 9.73 22.02 -5.86
N CYS A 169 9.40 21.95 -4.56
CA CYS A 169 8.01 21.79 -4.10
C CYS A 169 7.12 22.94 -4.55
N ASP A 170 7.54 24.19 -4.41
CA ASP A 170 6.74 25.35 -4.83
C ASP A 170 6.41 25.32 -6.33
N ARG A 171 7.28 24.71 -7.14
CA ARG A 171 7.13 24.65 -8.61
C ARG A 171 6.40 23.39 -9.09
N LEU A 172 6.64 22.25 -8.45
CA LEU A 172 6.25 20.94 -8.96
C LEU A 172 5.14 20.26 -8.16
N LEU A 173 4.84 20.72 -6.94
CA LEU A 173 3.86 20.08 -6.06
C LEU A 173 2.55 20.87 -6.04
N GLY A 174 1.53 20.33 -6.70
CA GLY A 174 0.16 20.76 -6.57
C GLY A 174 -0.60 19.91 -5.54
N PHE A 175 -1.66 20.49 -4.96
CA PHE A 175 -2.65 19.76 -4.17
C PHE A 175 -4.06 20.12 -4.64
N ARG A 176 -4.96 19.14 -4.67
CA ARG A 176 -6.39 19.36 -4.97
C ARG A 176 -7.25 18.35 -4.19
N ALA A 177 -8.33 18.84 -3.58
CA ALA A 177 -9.35 17.96 -3.03
C ALA A 177 -10.07 17.19 -4.16
N VAL A 178 -10.08 15.86 -4.09
CA VAL A 178 -10.70 14.96 -5.07
C VAL A 178 -11.30 13.76 -4.35
N ASP A 179 -12.59 13.52 -4.58
CA ASP A 179 -13.25 12.26 -4.23
C ASP A 179 -12.90 11.19 -5.29
N MET A 180 -12.30 10.08 -4.86
CA MET A 180 -11.94 8.95 -5.72
C MET A 180 -13.14 8.30 -6.42
N THR A 181 -14.34 8.45 -5.86
CA THR A 181 -15.60 7.96 -6.43
C THR A 181 -16.21 8.93 -7.44
N ALA A 182 -15.68 10.15 -7.54
CA ALA A 182 -16.17 11.22 -8.41
C ALA A 182 -15.02 12.07 -8.96
N ILE A 183 -14.06 11.43 -9.64
CA ILE A 183 -12.88 12.10 -10.21
C ILE A 183 -13.34 13.20 -11.20
N PRO A 184 -12.90 14.47 -11.04
CA PRO A 184 -13.27 15.56 -11.93
C PRO A 184 -12.90 15.31 -13.39
N GLU A 185 -13.79 15.68 -14.33
CA GLU A 185 -13.62 15.43 -15.77
C GLU A 185 -12.33 16.04 -16.34
N ASP A 186 -11.86 17.15 -15.78
CA ASP A 186 -10.60 17.77 -16.21
C ASP A 186 -9.36 16.91 -15.90
N LEU A 187 -9.41 16.02 -14.90
CA LEU A 187 -8.33 15.07 -14.61
C LEU A 187 -8.39 13.84 -15.52
N LEU A 188 -9.57 13.49 -16.04
CA LEU A 188 -9.83 12.31 -16.88
C LEU A 188 -9.45 12.50 -18.36
N GLN A 189 -8.49 13.38 -18.63
CA GLN A 189 -8.08 13.83 -19.97
C GLN A 189 -6.77 13.19 -20.47
N GLY A 190 -6.32 12.09 -19.85
CA GLY A 190 -5.11 11.38 -20.28
C GLY A 190 -3.82 12.20 -20.23
N ARG A 191 -3.64 13.03 -19.18
CA ARG A 191 -2.55 14.02 -19.10
C ARG A 191 -1.38 13.61 -18.20
N PHE A 192 -1.52 12.52 -17.46
CA PHE A 192 -0.50 12.04 -16.52
C PHE A 192 0.26 10.85 -17.08
N ASP A 193 1.54 10.76 -16.70
CA ASP A 193 2.42 9.64 -17.07
C ASP A 193 2.23 8.45 -16.14
N PHE A 194 1.93 8.75 -14.87
CA PHE A 194 1.59 7.73 -13.90
C PHE A 194 0.57 8.22 -12.88
N VAL A 195 -0.14 7.26 -12.27
CA VAL A 195 -1.00 7.48 -11.12
C VAL A 195 -0.65 6.51 -10.01
N TRP A 196 -0.89 6.88 -8.75
CA TRP A 196 -0.75 5.95 -7.65
C TRP A 196 -1.77 6.17 -6.53
N SER A 197 -1.99 5.12 -5.74
CA SER A 197 -2.66 5.20 -4.44
C SER A 197 -2.13 4.11 -3.52
N ILE A 198 -1.89 4.43 -2.25
CA ILE A 198 -1.42 3.46 -1.26
C ILE A 198 -2.54 3.18 -0.27
N CYS A 199 -3.04 1.94 -0.25
CA CYS A 199 -4.02 1.44 0.70
C CYS A 199 -5.18 2.43 0.96
N ALA A 200 -5.86 2.76 -0.14
CA ALA A 200 -6.95 3.74 -0.15
C ALA A 200 -8.26 3.14 -0.70
N LEU A 201 -8.17 2.33 -1.76
CA LEU A 201 -9.34 1.87 -2.50
C LEU A 201 -10.21 0.87 -1.72
N GLU A 202 -9.68 0.24 -0.68
CA GLU A 202 -10.44 -0.57 0.27
C GLU A 202 -11.39 0.25 1.16
N HIS A 203 -11.22 1.57 1.21
CA HIS A 203 -12.02 2.46 2.06
C HIS A 203 -13.18 3.12 1.31
N LEU A 204 -13.43 2.74 0.05
CA LEU A 204 -14.47 3.33 -0.79
C LEU A 204 -15.87 2.75 -0.58
N GLY A 205 -16.07 1.96 0.47
CA GLY A 205 -17.39 1.45 0.87
C GLY A 205 -17.77 0.10 0.27
N SER A 206 -17.27 -0.27 -0.92
CA SER A 206 -17.47 -1.58 -1.55
C SER A 206 -16.30 -2.00 -2.43
N LEU A 207 -16.20 -3.31 -2.74
CA LEU A 207 -15.26 -3.82 -3.74
C LEU A 207 -15.51 -3.20 -5.12
N GLU A 208 -16.78 -3.03 -5.48
CA GLU A 208 -17.20 -2.41 -6.75
C GLU A 208 -16.71 -0.96 -6.85
N ALA A 209 -16.84 -0.16 -5.79
CA ALA A 209 -16.38 1.22 -5.79
C ALA A 209 -14.85 1.33 -5.98
N GLY A 210 -14.07 0.41 -5.41
CA GLY A 210 -12.63 0.35 -5.65
C GLY A 210 -12.26 -0.11 -7.06
N GLU A 211 -12.99 -1.06 -7.64
CA GLU A 211 -12.82 -1.45 -9.04
C GLU A 211 -13.15 -0.30 -10.00
N ASP A 212 -14.26 0.42 -9.75
CA ASP A 212 -14.68 1.59 -10.54
C ASP A 212 -13.69 2.75 -10.42
N PHE A 213 -13.13 2.98 -9.23
CA PHE A 213 -12.04 3.93 -9.03
C PHE A 213 -10.83 3.58 -9.89
N ILE A 214 -10.34 2.33 -9.86
CA ILE A 214 -9.17 1.93 -10.64
C ILE A 214 -9.43 2.16 -12.14
N ARG A 215 -10.59 1.75 -12.66
CA ARG A 215 -10.95 1.97 -14.07
C ARG A 215 -11.03 3.45 -14.42
N SER A 216 -11.59 4.28 -13.53
CA SER A 216 -11.65 5.73 -13.72
C SER A 216 -10.26 6.38 -13.70
N ALA A 217 -9.40 5.96 -12.77
CA ALA A 217 -8.03 6.45 -12.65
C ALA A 217 -7.19 6.15 -13.90
N MET A 218 -7.46 5.05 -14.61
CA MET A 218 -6.80 4.76 -15.89
C MET A 218 -7.07 5.83 -16.96
N ARG A 219 -8.23 6.51 -16.94
CA ARG A 219 -8.54 7.62 -17.87
C ARG A 219 -7.71 8.89 -17.60
N CYS A 220 -7.10 9.01 -16.43
CA CYS A 220 -6.16 10.09 -16.13
C CYS A 220 -4.82 9.92 -16.87
N LEU A 221 -4.50 8.68 -17.28
CA LEU A 221 -3.22 8.34 -17.90
C LEU A 221 -3.22 8.58 -19.39
N ARG A 222 -2.11 9.12 -19.89
CA ARG A 222 -1.82 9.09 -21.32
C ARG A 222 -1.60 7.65 -21.80
N PRO A 223 -1.68 7.39 -23.12
CA PRO A 223 -1.33 6.08 -23.67
C PRO A 223 0.05 5.59 -23.22
N GLY A 224 0.14 4.34 -22.76
CA GLY A 224 1.37 3.75 -22.22
C GLY A 224 1.76 4.23 -20.81
N GLY A 225 0.97 5.10 -20.17
CA GLY A 225 1.14 5.47 -18.77
C GLY A 225 0.96 4.30 -17.81
N THR A 226 1.38 4.45 -16.56
CA THR A 226 1.36 3.37 -15.55
C THR A 226 0.58 3.76 -14.30
N ALA A 227 -0.36 2.93 -13.88
CA ALA A 227 -0.98 3.01 -12.56
C ALA A 227 -0.34 2.01 -11.60
N VAL A 228 -0.08 2.44 -10.38
CA VAL A 228 0.38 1.56 -9.29
C VAL A 228 -0.48 1.75 -8.06
N HIS A 229 -1.19 0.71 -7.65
CA HIS A 229 -2.08 0.75 -6.50
C HIS A 229 -1.69 -0.31 -5.49
N THR A 230 -1.83 -0.01 -4.20
CA THR A 230 -1.84 -1.03 -3.15
C THR A 230 -3.17 -1.04 -2.41
N THR A 231 -3.56 -2.21 -1.89
CA THR A 231 -4.80 -2.38 -1.13
C THR A 231 -4.73 -3.59 -0.20
N GLU A 232 -5.75 -3.76 0.65
CA GLU A 232 -5.90 -4.89 1.55
C GLU A 232 -6.31 -6.17 0.80
N TYR A 233 -5.54 -7.23 1.02
CA TYR A 233 -5.70 -8.55 0.43
C TYR A 233 -6.05 -9.58 1.50
N ASN A 234 -7.20 -10.22 1.35
CA ASN A 234 -7.60 -11.39 2.12
C ASN A 234 -6.94 -12.63 1.54
N MET A 235 -6.16 -13.32 2.37
CA MET A 235 -5.46 -14.55 1.99
C MET A 235 -6.36 -15.79 2.00
N ASP A 236 -7.46 -15.76 2.74
CA ASP A 236 -8.44 -16.84 2.74
C ASP A 236 -9.25 -16.77 1.44
N GLN A 237 -9.07 -17.74 0.53
CA GLN A 237 -9.74 -17.76 -0.77
C GLN A 237 -11.06 -18.56 -0.76
N ASP A 238 -11.29 -19.38 0.26
CA ASP A 238 -12.35 -20.40 0.25
C ASP A 238 -13.68 -19.88 0.79
N ARG A 239 -13.67 -18.77 1.52
CA ARG A 239 -14.88 -18.15 2.09
C ARG A 239 -15.19 -16.76 1.48
N PRO A 240 -16.41 -16.24 1.69
CA PRO A 240 -16.74 -14.84 1.38
C PRO A 240 -15.81 -13.88 2.13
N THR A 241 -15.62 -12.69 1.57
CA THR A 241 -14.77 -11.63 2.14
C THR A 241 -15.61 -10.48 2.69
N LEU A 242 -14.98 -9.46 3.28
CA LEU A 242 -15.63 -8.18 3.55
C LEU A 242 -15.79 -7.42 2.23
N ALA A 243 -16.99 -7.48 1.64
CA ALA A 243 -17.27 -6.87 0.34
C ALA A 243 -17.82 -5.44 0.42
N THR A 244 -18.31 -5.04 1.60
CA THR A 244 -18.88 -3.72 1.87
C THR A 244 -18.53 -3.26 3.29
N GLY A 245 -18.44 -1.95 3.51
CA GLY A 245 -18.20 -1.36 4.82
C GLY A 245 -17.05 -0.35 4.80
N PRO A 246 -16.58 0.08 5.99
CA PRO A 246 -15.48 1.07 6.09
C PRO A 246 -14.14 0.53 5.57
N THR A 247 -14.00 -0.79 5.47
CA THR A 247 -12.85 -1.45 4.84
C THR A 247 -13.33 -2.72 4.15
N VAL A 248 -12.98 -2.88 2.89
CA VAL A 248 -13.21 -4.10 2.11
C VAL A 248 -11.92 -4.86 1.90
N LEU A 249 -11.99 -6.17 1.64
CA LEU A 249 -10.79 -6.99 1.47
C LEU A 249 -10.83 -7.74 0.15
N TYR A 250 -9.85 -7.47 -0.72
CA TYR A 250 -9.77 -8.10 -2.04
C TYR A 250 -9.25 -9.54 -1.94
N GLN A 251 -9.71 -10.39 -2.86
CA GLN A 251 -9.24 -11.77 -3.02
C GLN A 251 -8.76 -11.94 -4.45
N ARG A 252 -8.05 -13.04 -4.75
CA ARG A 252 -7.56 -13.29 -6.11
C ARG A 252 -8.68 -13.24 -7.16
N ARG A 253 -9.86 -13.80 -6.86
CA ARG A 253 -11.02 -13.77 -7.77
C ARG A 253 -11.50 -12.36 -8.12
N HIS A 254 -11.42 -11.40 -7.19
CA HIS A 254 -11.81 -10.00 -7.42
C HIS A 254 -10.76 -9.30 -8.29
N LEU A 255 -9.47 -9.51 -8.00
CA LEU A 255 -8.39 -8.97 -8.81
C LEU A 255 -8.37 -9.56 -10.23
N ASP A 256 -8.65 -10.85 -10.38
CA ASP A 256 -8.75 -11.48 -11.70
C ASP A 256 -9.96 -10.93 -12.50
N ARG A 257 -11.08 -10.61 -11.81
CA ARG A 257 -12.24 -9.92 -12.41
C ARG A 257 -11.85 -8.53 -12.90
N LEU A 258 -11.18 -7.75 -12.04
CA LEU A 258 -10.66 -6.42 -12.39
C LEU A 258 -9.70 -6.48 -13.58
N ALA A 259 -8.78 -7.45 -13.62
CA ALA A 259 -7.85 -7.63 -14.74
C ALA A 259 -8.59 -7.83 -16.07
N ARG A 260 -9.65 -8.66 -16.07
CA ARG A 260 -10.48 -8.88 -17.27
C ARG A 260 -11.24 -7.62 -17.70
N ALA A 261 -11.77 -6.87 -16.75
CA ALA A 261 -12.45 -5.61 -17.04
C ALA A 261 -11.48 -4.58 -17.64
N LEU A 262 -10.30 -4.41 -17.04
CA LEU A 262 -9.23 -3.54 -17.55
C LEU A 262 -8.79 -3.97 -18.96
N ALA A 263 -8.64 -5.27 -19.21
CA ALA A 263 -8.30 -5.79 -20.53
C ALA A 263 -9.39 -5.48 -21.58
N ALA A 264 -10.67 -5.57 -21.21
CA ALA A 264 -11.77 -5.18 -22.08
C ALA A 264 -11.77 -3.67 -22.40
N ASP A 265 -11.26 -2.84 -21.48
CA ASP A 265 -11.05 -1.40 -21.68
C ASP A 265 -9.74 -1.07 -22.42
N GLY A 266 -8.97 -2.08 -22.85
CA GLY A 266 -7.71 -1.90 -23.58
C GLY A 266 -6.48 -1.65 -22.69
N HIS A 267 -6.58 -1.88 -21.39
CA HIS A 267 -5.48 -1.75 -20.42
C HIS A 267 -4.87 -3.12 -20.08
N ALA A 268 -3.64 -3.13 -19.56
CA ALA A 268 -2.95 -4.36 -19.19
C ALA A 268 -2.53 -4.33 -17.71
N MET A 269 -3.23 -5.09 -16.87
CA MET A 269 -2.77 -5.35 -15.50
C MET A 269 -1.74 -6.48 -15.51
N ARG A 270 -0.58 -6.26 -14.90
CA ARG A 270 0.42 -7.34 -14.72
C ARG A 270 -0.21 -8.46 -13.91
N PRO A 271 -0.01 -9.74 -14.29
CA PRO A 271 -0.59 -10.87 -13.58
C PRO A 271 -0.11 -10.87 -12.13
N LEU A 272 -1.00 -11.26 -11.22
CA LEU A 272 -0.64 -11.47 -9.83
C LEU A 272 0.35 -12.64 -9.76
N GLN A 273 1.58 -12.36 -9.35
CA GLN A 273 2.65 -13.33 -9.18
C GLN A 273 2.60 -13.92 -7.77
N ASP A 274 2.88 -15.21 -7.67
CA ASP A 274 3.09 -15.84 -6.38
C ASP A 274 4.41 -15.31 -5.78
N PRO A 275 4.47 -15.11 -4.45
CA PRO A 275 5.69 -14.71 -3.78
C PRO A 275 6.86 -15.64 -4.12
N PRO A 276 8.08 -15.11 -4.33
CA PRO A 276 9.24 -15.94 -4.59
C PRO A 276 9.63 -16.72 -3.32
N GLY A 277 9.74 -18.05 -3.42
CA GLY A 277 10.30 -18.90 -2.37
C GLY A 277 9.29 -19.70 -1.55
N GLY A 278 9.81 -20.50 -0.62
CA GLY A 278 9.04 -21.40 0.25
C GLY A 278 8.41 -20.69 1.46
N GLN A 279 7.96 -21.48 2.43
CA GLN A 279 7.33 -21.00 3.66
C GLN A 279 8.32 -20.23 4.55
N HIS A 280 8.48 -18.93 4.29
CA HIS A 280 9.26 -18.03 5.12
C HIS A 280 8.58 -17.80 6.48
N LEU A 281 9.36 -17.59 7.54
CA LEU A 281 8.85 -17.48 8.90
C LEU A 281 7.87 -16.32 9.07
N PHE A 282 8.24 -15.12 8.60
CA PHE A 282 7.42 -13.92 8.77
C PHE A 282 6.22 -13.87 7.82
N ASP A 283 6.19 -14.72 6.78
CA ASP A 283 5.00 -14.92 5.95
C ASP A 283 3.97 -15.85 6.62
N GLN A 284 4.39 -16.65 7.61
CA GLN A 284 3.52 -17.54 8.41
C GLN A 284 3.07 -16.91 9.73
N LEU A 285 3.77 -15.87 10.19
CA LEU A 285 3.39 -15.14 11.39
C LEU A 285 2.22 -14.22 11.07
N VAL A 286 1.05 -14.51 11.66
CA VAL A 286 -0.13 -13.64 11.59
C VAL A 286 -0.16 -12.75 12.83
N ASP A 287 0.00 -11.45 12.63
CA ASP A 287 -0.08 -10.48 13.70
C ASP A 287 -1.52 -10.30 14.18
N VAL A 288 -1.70 -10.19 15.50
CA VAL A 288 -3.02 -10.08 16.15
C VAL A 288 -3.06 -8.91 17.12
N PRO A 289 -4.21 -8.29 17.39
CA PRO A 289 -4.34 -7.24 18.39
C PRO A 289 -3.78 -7.63 19.78
N PRO A 290 -3.15 -6.72 20.54
CA PRO A 290 -3.07 -5.30 20.24
C PRO A 290 -2.00 -4.94 19.19
N TYR A 291 -2.37 -4.10 18.25
CA TYR A 291 -1.44 -3.47 17.30
C TYR A 291 -0.67 -2.31 17.97
N PRO A 292 0.41 -1.79 17.36
CA PRO A 292 1.19 -0.71 17.95
C PRO A 292 0.37 0.52 18.39
N HIS A 293 -0.62 0.91 17.59
CA HIS A 293 -1.53 2.02 17.91
C HIS A 293 -2.53 1.69 19.02
N GLU A 294 -2.68 0.41 19.38
CA GLU A 294 -3.51 -0.10 20.49
C GLU A 294 -2.66 -0.38 21.73
N GLY A 295 -1.40 0.07 21.76
CA GLY A 295 -0.46 -0.16 22.86
C GLY A 295 0.31 -1.48 22.78
N GLY A 296 0.33 -2.13 21.61
CA GLY A 296 1.17 -3.30 21.34
C GLY A 296 2.65 -2.95 21.09
N PRO A 297 3.55 -3.96 21.06
CA PRO A 297 4.96 -3.79 20.68
C PRO A 297 5.13 -3.17 19.28
N GLN A 298 5.97 -2.14 19.18
CA GLN A 298 6.14 -1.34 17.94
C GLN A 298 6.88 -2.07 16.81
N ASP A 299 7.81 -2.96 17.15
CA ASP A 299 8.69 -3.63 16.18
C ASP A 299 8.24 -5.06 15.83
N ALA A 300 7.01 -5.42 16.19
CA ALA A 300 6.44 -6.71 15.83
C ALA A 300 6.33 -6.82 14.29
N PRO A 301 6.76 -7.93 13.67
CA PRO A 301 6.55 -8.14 12.24
C PRO A 301 5.06 -8.12 11.92
N HIS A 302 4.73 -7.40 10.85
CA HIS A 302 3.37 -7.06 10.44
C HIS A 302 3.21 -7.21 8.92
N LEU A 303 3.70 -8.35 8.39
CA LEU A 303 3.49 -8.73 6.99
C LEU A 303 2.09 -9.32 6.81
N ARG A 304 1.66 -10.19 7.72
CA ARG A 304 0.31 -10.73 7.82
C ARG A 304 -0.34 -10.26 9.11
N LEU A 305 -1.63 -9.99 9.09
CA LEU A 305 -2.40 -9.59 10.27
C LEU A 305 -3.82 -10.14 10.25
N THR A 306 -4.50 -10.11 11.40
CA THR A 306 -5.94 -10.39 11.46
C THR A 306 -6.75 -9.12 11.26
N LEU A 307 -7.60 -9.07 10.23
CA LEU A 307 -8.53 -7.97 10.00
C LEU A 307 -9.91 -8.53 9.69
N GLY A 308 -10.92 -8.13 10.48
CA GLY A 308 -12.30 -8.62 10.31
C GLY A 308 -12.46 -10.15 10.41
N GLY A 309 -11.56 -10.82 11.14
CA GLY A 309 -11.52 -12.28 11.26
C GLY A 309 -10.84 -13.02 10.10
N TYR A 310 -10.19 -12.29 9.18
CA TYR A 310 -9.42 -12.84 8.07
C TYR A 310 -7.92 -12.66 8.29
N THR A 311 -7.11 -13.55 7.73
CA THR A 311 -5.68 -13.29 7.57
C THR A 311 -5.50 -12.41 6.34
N THR A 312 -4.96 -11.21 6.54
CA THR A 312 -4.78 -10.22 5.50
C THR A 312 -3.33 -9.78 5.34
N THR A 313 -3.06 -9.17 4.19
CA THR A 313 -1.80 -8.48 3.89
C THR A 313 -2.06 -7.43 2.82
N SER A 314 -1.01 -6.75 2.36
CA SER A 314 -1.09 -5.81 1.25
C SER A 314 -0.87 -6.52 -0.09
N VAL A 315 -1.58 -6.10 -1.12
CA VAL A 315 -1.32 -6.47 -2.53
C VAL A 315 -1.01 -5.22 -3.34
N GLY A 316 -0.02 -5.34 -4.22
CA GLY A 316 0.35 -4.30 -5.19
C GLY A 316 -0.13 -4.69 -6.59
N LEU A 317 -0.73 -3.73 -7.28
CA LEU A 317 -1.24 -3.84 -8.64
C LEU A 317 -0.46 -2.90 -9.55
N ILE A 318 0.00 -3.41 -10.69
CA ILE A 318 0.68 -2.61 -11.71
C ILE A 318 -0.13 -2.71 -12.99
N ILE A 319 -0.62 -1.58 -13.48
CA ILE A 319 -1.51 -1.52 -14.65
C ILE A 319 -0.92 -0.56 -15.67
N GLN A 320 -0.86 -0.98 -16.93
CA GLN A 320 -0.42 -0.14 -18.03
C GLN A 320 -1.63 0.31 -18.86
N ALA A 321 -1.70 1.62 -19.12
CA ALA A 321 -2.70 2.18 -20.03
C ALA A 321 -2.40 1.72 -21.46
N GLY A 322 -3.45 1.39 -22.21
CA GLY A 322 -3.35 0.95 -23.60
C GLY A 322 -2.66 1.99 -24.47
N ALA A 323 -2.01 1.54 -25.54
CA ALA A 323 -1.69 2.41 -26.66
C ALA A 323 -3.00 2.64 -27.43
N ALA A 324 -3.46 3.89 -27.52
CA ALA A 324 -4.57 4.24 -28.41
C ALA A 324 -4.21 3.93 -29.88
#